data_AF-A0A8T3AF09-F1
#
_entry.id   AF-A0A8T3AF09-F1
#
_cell.length_a   1.000
_cell.length_b   1.000
_cell.length_c   1.000
_cell.angle_alpha   90.00
_cell.angle_beta   90.00
_cell.angle_gamma   90.00
#
_symmetry.space_group_name_H-M   'P 1'
#
loop_
_entity.id
_entity.type
_entity.pdbx_description
1 polymer ?
#
loop_
_entity_poly.entity_id
_entity_poly.type
_entity_poly.pdbx_seq_one_letter_code
_entity_poly.pdbx_strand_id
1 'polypeptide(L)'
;MMQSEGIKMPKKKKAKVEGSGEGEGSGHVDEEFVRSIRKIKYIQTELQKINVEEDDKVLEVLQEYTEIRKEFYNRRNEVLLTIADFWLTVLINHPILGEFLSAEDRKILRYLVSLDVEEDPKLGFSITFNFSPNPYFENKKLTKTFSFPNLPTAIVTGTTINWKEGLVSFLYAMVVKIEPDN
;
A
#
# COMPACT_ATOMS: atom_id res chain seq x y z
N MET A 1 -4.97 4.05 7.56
CA MET A 1 -4.35 5.34 7.17
C MET A 1 -5.41 6.43 7.28
N MET A 2 -5.46 7.15 8.41
CA MET A 2 -6.32 8.32 8.59
C MET A 2 -5.45 9.50 9.01
N GLN A 3 -5.56 10.59 8.25
CA GLN A 3 -4.76 11.80 8.42
C GLN A 3 -5.18 12.53 9.69
N SER A 4 -4.24 12.77 10.60
CA SER A 4 -4.42 13.68 11.73
C SER A 4 -4.12 15.11 11.27
N GLU A 5 -5.16 15.83 10.86
CA GLU A 5 -5.03 17.28 10.62
C GLU A 5 -4.72 17.99 11.95
N GLY A 6 -3.56 18.64 12.02
CA GLY A 6 -3.13 19.42 13.17
C GLY A 6 -4.11 20.56 13.46
N ILE A 7 -4.62 20.60 14.69
CA ILE A 7 -5.53 21.64 15.18
C ILE A 7 -4.84 23.01 15.10
N LYS A 8 -5.29 23.89 14.19
CA LYS A 8 -4.89 25.31 14.17
C LYS A 8 -5.57 26.04 15.33
N MET A 9 -4.76 26.61 16.24
CA MET A 9 -5.26 27.45 17.34
C MET A 9 -5.87 28.77 16.82
N PRO A 10 -7.01 29.22 17.37
CA PRO A 10 -7.60 30.49 16.98
C PRO A 10 -6.86 31.67 17.62
N LYS A 11 -6.50 32.68 16.81
CA LYS A 11 -5.96 33.95 17.29
C LYS A 11 -7.08 34.80 17.91
N LYS A 12 -6.90 35.24 19.16
CA LYS A 12 -7.79 36.16 19.89
C LYS A 12 -8.10 37.42 19.07
N LYS A 13 -9.39 37.69 18.80
CA LYS A 13 -9.87 39.03 18.42
C LYS A 13 -9.90 39.91 19.68
N LYS A 14 -9.15 41.01 19.67
CA LYS A 14 -9.21 42.06 20.72
C LYS A 14 -10.37 43.01 20.40
N ALA A 15 -11.34 43.15 21.31
CA ALA A 15 -12.22 44.30 21.37
C ALA A 15 -11.53 45.42 22.17
N LYS A 16 -11.58 46.65 21.65
CA LYS A 16 -10.92 47.85 22.16
C LYS A 16 -11.74 48.44 23.33
N VAL A 17 -11.12 48.61 24.50
CA VAL A 17 -11.56 49.55 25.55
C VAL A 17 -10.30 50.22 26.11
N GLU A 18 -10.29 51.55 26.09
CA GLU A 18 -9.23 52.41 26.60
C GLU A 18 -9.33 52.55 28.12
N GLY A 19 -8.19 52.53 28.82
CA GLY A 19 -8.11 52.74 30.27
C GLY A 19 -6.75 52.32 30.83
N SER A 20 -5.96 53.31 31.23
CA SER A 20 -4.59 53.29 31.75
C SER A 20 -4.32 52.40 32.98
N GLY A 21 -3.14 51.79 33.02
CA GLY A 21 -2.55 51.21 34.23
C GLY A 21 -1.36 50.30 33.91
N GLU A 22 -0.14 50.76 34.23
CA GLU A 22 1.09 49.98 34.15
C GLU A 22 1.06 48.82 35.17
N GLY A 23 1.48 47.62 34.74
CA GLY A 23 1.56 46.45 35.61
C GLY A 23 1.79 45.18 34.81
N GLU A 24 3.06 44.77 34.76
CA GLU A 24 3.58 43.40 34.54
C GLU A 24 2.65 42.41 33.83
N GLY A 25 2.93 42.17 32.54
CA GLY A 25 2.33 41.08 31.76
C GLY A 25 2.79 39.70 32.24
N SER A 26 2.41 39.33 33.45
CA SER A 26 2.50 37.97 33.97
C SER A 26 1.57 37.07 33.15
N GLY A 27 2.17 36.18 32.36
CA GLY A 27 1.47 35.18 31.56
C GLY A 27 0.79 34.14 32.44
N HIS A 28 -0.28 34.52 33.12
CA HIS A 28 -1.09 33.60 33.90
C HIS A 28 -1.90 32.74 32.92
N VAL A 29 -1.36 31.59 32.53
CA VAL A 29 -2.17 30.55 31.93
C VAL A 29 -3.21 30.17 32.98
N ASP A 30 -4.49 30.32 32.63
CA ASP A 30 -5.61 30.00 33.50
C ASP A 30 -5.50 28.54 34.00
N GLU A 31 -5.46 28.37 35.31
CA GLU A 31 -5.18 27.08 35.96
C GLU A 31 -6.32 26.07 35.68
N GLU A 32 -7.54 26.58 35.50
CA GLU A 32 -8.71 25.80 35.09
C GLU A 32 -8.59 25.32 33.64
N PHE A 33 -8.13 26.18 32.74
CA PHE A 33 -7.82 25.82 31.36
C PHE A 33 -6.75 24.73 31.31
N VAL A 34 -5.64 24.87 32.06
CA VAL A 34 -4.59 23.83 32.12
C VAL A 34 -5.12 22.51 32.66
N ARG A 35 -5.97 22.54 33.71
CA ARG A 35 -6.61 21.34 34.26
C ARG A 35 -7.51 20.66 33.21
N SER A 36 -8.26 21.44 32.43
CA SER A 36 -9.12 20.92 31.36
C SER A 36 -8.31 20.27 30.24
N ILE A 37 -7.20 20.88 29.82
CA ILE A 37 -6.30 20.30 28.82
C ILE A 37 -5.69 18.97 29.30
N ARG A 38 -5.32 18.84 30.58
CA ARG A 38 -4.84 17.56 31.14
C ARG A 38 -5.90 16.47 31.07
N LYS A 39 -7.17 16.80 31.38
CA LYS A 39 -8.29 15.85 31.26
C LYS A 39 -8.50 15.41 29.82
N ILE A 40 -8.49 16.35 28.87
CA ILE A 40 -8.60 16.05 27.43
C ILE A 40 -7.46 15.13 26.99
N LYS A 41 -6.21 15.43 27.39
CA LYS A 41 -5.05 14.59 27.06
C LYS A 41 -5.21 13.17 27.57
N TYR A 42 -5.68 13.00 28.81
CA TYR A 42 -5.98 11.67 29.37
C TYR A 42 -7.02 10.92 28.52
N ILE A 43 -8.15 11.58 28.20
CA ILE A 43 -9.19 10.98 27.34
C ILE A 43 -8.63 10.58 25.97
N GLN A 44 -7.80 11.43 25.36
CA GLN A 44 -7.16 11.13 24.07
C GLN A 44 -6.22 9.91 24.17
N THR A 45 -5.49 9.76 25.28
CA THR A 45 -4.67 8.58 25.52
C THR A 45 -5.51 7.32 25.64
N GLU A 46 -6.65 7.37 26.34
CA GLU A 46 -7.55 6.22 26.45
C GLU A 46 -8.20 5.88 25.10
N LEU A 47 -8.62 6.87 24.31
CA LEU A 47 -9.10 6.66 22.93
C LEU A 47 -8.03 6.02 22.04
N GLN A 48 -6.77 6.45 22.15
CA GLN A 48 -5.68 5.86 21.38
C GLN A 48 -5.47 4.37 21.72
N LYS A 49 -5.61 3.98 23.00
CA LYS A 49 -5.52 2.57 23.39
C LYS A 49 -6.64 1.74 22.76
N ILE A 50 -7.88 2.26 22.75
CA ILE A 50 -9.02 1.59 22.13
C ILE A 50 -8.76 1.40 20.62
N ASN A 51 -8.27 2.43 19.93
CA ASN A 51 -7.96 2.34 18.51
C ASN A 51 -6.86 1.30 18.21
N VAL A 52 -5.83 1.21 19.07
CA VAL A 52 -4.79 0.18 18.92
C VAL A 52 -5.38 -1.23 19.10
N GLU A 53 -6.26 -1.41 20.10
CA GLU A 53 -6.93 -2.71 20.31
C GLU A 53 -7.87 -3.07 19.14
N GLU A 54 -8.55 -2.09 18.55
CA GLU A 54 -9.36 -2.28 17.34
C GLU A 54 -8.50 -2.70 16.15
N ASP A 55 -7.39 -1.99 15.90
CA ASP A 55 -6.45 -2.32 14.83
C ASP A 55 -5.87 -3.73 15.00
N ASP A 56 -5.52 -4.14 16.22
CA ASP A 56 -5.01 -5.48 16.53
C ASP A 56 -6.05 -6.57 16.23
N LYS A 57 -7.33 -6.36 16.58
CA LYS A 57 -8.42 -7.31 16.28
C LYS A 57 -8.71 -7.41 14.80
N VAL A 58 -8.73 -6.29 14.09
CA VAL A 58 -8.91 -6.27 12.62
C VAL A 58 -7.78 -7.05 11.97
N LEU A 59 -6.56 -6.84 12.42
CA LEU A 59 -5.38 -7.52 11.91
C LEU A 59 -5.42 -9.04 12.14
N GLU A 60 -5.85 -9.49 13.32
CA GLU A 60 -6.01 -10.93 13.63
C GLU A 60 -6.98 -11.60 12.64
N VAL A 61 -8.14 -10.97 12.40
CA VAL A 61 -9.13 -11.46 11.41
C VAL A 61 -8.54 -11.46 10.00
N LEU A 62 -7.83 -10.42 9.59
CA LEU A 62 -7.20 -10.37 8.26
C LEU A 62 -6.18 -11.50 8.07
N GLN A 63 -5.37 -11.79 9.10
CA GLN A 63 -4.39 -12.88 9.05
C GLN A 63 -5.07 -14.26 8.96
N GLU A 64 -6.11 -14.50 9.76
CA GLU A 64 -6.89 -15.75 9.70
C GLU A 64 -7.44 -15.99 8.29
N TYR A 65 -8.12 -14.99 7.72
CA TYR A 65 -8.74 -15.13 6.41
C TYR A 65 -7.72 -15.15 5.26
N THR A 66 -6.53 -14.57 5.42
CA THR A 66 -5.44 -14.73 4.44
C THR A 66 -4.99 -16.18 4.33
N GLU A 67 -4.80 -16.88 5.45
CA GLU A 67 -4.43 -18.30 5.44
C GLU A 67 -5.55 -19.18 4.89
N ILE A 68 -6.82 -18.91 5.24
CA ILE A 68 -7.97 -19.62 4.67
C ILE A 68 -8.00 -19.44 3.14
N ARG A 69 -7.89 -18.20 2.63
CA ARG A 69 -7.90 -17.93 1.19
C ARG A 69 -6.76 -18.61 0.45
N LYS A 70 -5.58 -18.72 1.07
CA LYS A 70 -4.39 -19.32 0.47
C LYS A 70 -4.61 -20.76 0.02
N GLU A 71 -5.32 -21.57 0.81
CA GLU A 71 -5.67 -22.95 0.42
C GLU A 71 -6.49 -22.96 -0.89
N PHE A 72 -7.52 -22.13 -0.96
CA PHE A 72 -8.38 -22.05 -2.14
C PHE A 72 -7.66 -21.49 -3.37
N TYR A 73 -6.75 -20.54 -3.18
CA TYR A 73 -5.91 -20.02 -4.27
C TYR A 73 -4.97 -21.08 -4.84
N ASN A 74 -4.36 -21.90 -3.98
CA ASN A 74 -3.50 -23.01 -4.42
C ASN A 74 -4.29 -24.03 -5.23
N ARG A 75 -5.45 -24.48 -4.71
CA ARG A 75 -6.34 -25.42 -5.41
C ARG A 75 -6.86 -24.85 -6.73
N ARG A 76 -7.20 -23.56 -6.75
CA ARG A 76 -7.58 -22.87 -7.99
C ARG A 76 -6.41 -22.91 -8.98
N ASN A 77 -5.21 -22.57 -8.54
CA ASN A 77 -4.03 -22.53 -9.40
C ASN A 77 -3.75 -23.89 -10.05
N GLU A 78 -3.88 -25.00 -9.31
CA GLU A 78 -3.76 -26.36 -9.87
C GLU A 78 -4.72 -26.62 -11.03
N VAL A 79 -5.97 -26.16 -10.93
CA VAL A 79 -6.96 -26.29 -12.01
C VAL A 79 -6.59 -25.37 -13.19
N LEU A 80 -6.16 -24.13 -12.91
CA LEU A 80 -5.78 -23.17 -13.96
C LEU A 80 -4.62 -23.67 -14.83
N LEU A 81 -3.68 -24.44 -14.27
CA LEU A 81 -2.58 -25.06 -15.02
C LEU A 81 -3.04 -26.00 -16.13
N THR A 82 -4.27 -26.52 -16.05
CA THR A 82 -4.85 -27.40 -17.08
C THR A 82 -5.41 -26.64 -18.28
N ILE A 83 -5.56 -25.32 -18.15
CA ILE A 83 -6.12 -24.46 -19.20
C ILE A 83 -4.96 -23.74 -19.91
N ALA A 84 -4.72 -24.11 -21.16
CA ALA A 84 -3.67 -23.50 -21.97
C ALA A 84 -3.88 -21.98 -22.11
N ASP A 85 -2.79 -21.21 -22.01
CA ASP A 85 -2.76 -19.75 -22.15
C ASP A 85 -3.77 -19.00 -21.26
N PHE A 86 -4.18 -19.58 -20.12
CA PHE A 86 -5.20 -18.98 -19.25
C PHE A 86 -4.86 -17.54 -18.85
N TRP A 87 -3.70 -17.33 -18.24
CA TRP A 87 -3.31 -16.00 -17.74
C TRP A 87 -3.05 -15.00 -18.85
N LEU A 88 -2.46 -15.43 -19.98
CA LEU A 88 -2.37 -14.59 -21.18
C LEU A 88 -3.77 -14.13 -21.61
N THR A 89 -4.70 -15.06 -21.75
CA THR A 89 -6.08 -14.79 -22.17
C THR A 89 -6.78 -13.84 -21.21
N VAL A 90 -6.62 -14.02 -19.90
CA VAL A 90 -7.17 -13.11 -18.90
C VAL A 90 -6.59 -11.71 -19.04
N LEU A 91 -5.26 -11.58 -19.12
CA LEU A 91 -4.58 -10.28 -19.15
C LEU A 91 -4.88 -9.49 -20.43
N ILE A 92 -4.95 -10.14 -21.59
CA ILE A 92 -5.24 -9.46 -22.87
C ILE A 92 -6.69 -9.00 -22.99
N ASN A 93 -7.62 -9.68 -22.33
CA ASN A 93 -9.05 -9.33 -22.36
C ASN A 93 -9.44 -8.39 -21.21
N HIS A 94 -8.55 -8.13 -20.25
CA HIS A 94 -8.81 -7.16 -19.20
C HIS A 94 -8.81 -5.74 -19.78
N PRO A 95 -9.87 -4.93 -19.58
CA PRO A 95 -10.04 -3.64 -20.27
C PRO A 95 -8.86 -2.68 -20.11
N ILE A 96 -8.27 -2.64 -18.91
CA ILE A 96 -7.15 -1.74 -18.61
C ILE A 96 -5.81 -2.38 -18.96
N LEU A 97 -5.61 -3.67 -18.64
CA LEU A 97 -4.28 -4.28 -18.74
C LEU A 97 -3.96 -4.65 -20.18
N GLY A 98 -4.97 -5.06 -20.96
CA GLY A 98 -4.81 -5.45 -22.35
C GLY A 98 -4.33 -4.31 -23.25
N GLU A 99 -4.62 -3.05 -22.90
CA GLU A 99 -4.16 -1.86 -23.62
C GLU A 99 -2.66 -1.61 -23.45
N PHE A 100 -2.08 -1.99 -22.31
CA PHE A 100 -0.64 -1.84 -22.05
C PHE A 100 0.21 -2.98 -22.65
N LEU A 101 -0.41 -4.03 -23.19
CA LEU A 101 0.29 -5.21 -23.70
C LEU A 101 0.61 -5.10 -25.19
N SER A 102 1.89 -4.94 -25.50
CA SER A 102 2.38 -4.98 -26.88
C SER A 102 2.29 -6.39 -27.50
N ALA A 103 2.48 -6.49 -28.81
CA ALA A 103 2.53 -7.78 -29.49
C ALA A 103 3.68 -8.67 -28.97
N GLU A 104 4.79 -8.09 -28.53
CA GLU A 104 5.92 -8.83 -27.98
C GLU A 104 5.63 -9.32 -26.56
N ASP A 105 5.03 -8.48 -25.70
CA ASP A 105 4.64 -8.86 -24.35
C ASP A 105 3.69 -10.06 -24.37
N ARG A 106 2.76 -10.11 -25.33
CA ARG A 106 1.83 -11.24 -25.52
C ARG A 106 2.58 -12.54 -25.83
N LYS A 107 3.69 -12.50 -26.58
CA LYS A 107 4.49 -13.70 -26.85
C LYS A 107 5.21 -14.18 -25.59
N ILE A 108 5.67 -13.26 -24.75
CA ILE A 108 6.34 -13.61 -23.49
C ILE A 108 5.33 -14.16 -22.47
N LEU A 109 4.16 -13.54 -22.38
CA LEU A 109 3.07 -13.94 -21.49
C LEU A 109 2.47 -15.31 -21.84
N ARG A 110 2.73 -15.88 -23.03
CA ARG A 110 2.43 -17.30 -23.32
C ARG A 110 3.17 -18.26 -22.38
N TYR A 111 4.30 -17.84 -21.85
CA TYR A 111 5.08 -18.63 -20.90
C TYR A 111 4.67 -18.36 -19.44
N LEU A 112 3.65 -17.51 -19.19
CA LEU A 112 3.14 -17.23 -17.85
C LEU A 112 2.29 -18.42 -17.36
N VAL A 113 2.78 -19.07 -16.32
CA VAL A 113 2.22 -20.28 -15.74
C VAL A 113 1.24 -19.93 -14.61
N SER A 114 1.62 -19.03 -13.72
CA SER A 114 0.77 -18.55 -12.63
C SER A 114 1.02 -17.09 -12.29
N LEU A 115 -0.01 -16.46 -11.75
CA LEU A 115 0.02 -15.13 -11.16
C LEU A 115 -0.40 -15.24 -9.70
N ASP A 116 0.52 -14.95 -8.80
CA ASP A 116 0.29 -15.01 -7.36
C ASP A 116 0.26 -13.58 -6.78
N VAL A 117 -0.72 -13.32 -5.91
CA VAL A 117 -0.80 -12.08 -5.14
C VAL A 117 -0.75 -12.46 -3.67
N GLU A 118 0.30 -12.03 -2.99
CA GLU A 118 0.49 -12.27 -1.56
C GLU A 118 0.30 -10.95 -0.81
N GLU A 119 -0.67 -10.94 0.10
CA GLU A 119 -0.98 -9.79 0.97
C GLU A 119 -0.32 -10.00 2.34
N ASP A 120 0.42 -9.00 2.80
CA ASP A 120 0.82 -8.85 4.19
C ASP A 120 -0.05 -7.75 4.81
N PRO A 121 -1.02 -8.10 5.69
CA PRO A 121 -1.94 -7.14 6.29
C PRO A 121 -1.27 -5.95 7.00
N LYS A 122 0.01 -6.06 7.38
CA LYS A 122 0.77 -4.97 8.01
C LYS A 122 1.68 -4.24 7.03
N LEU A 123 2.31 -4.98 6.12
CA LEU A 123 3.47 -4.48 5.38
C LEU A 123 3.16 -4.13 3.93
N GLY A 124 2.08 -4.65 3.33
CA GLY A 124 1.68 -4.34 1.95
C GLY A 124 1.33 -5.58 1.13
N PHE A 125 1.76 -5.64 -0.13
CA PHE A 125 1.48 -6.79 -0.98
C PHE A 125 2.55 -7.00 -2.04
N SER A 126 2.64 -8.22 -2.56
CA SER A 126 3.50 -8.56 -3.69
C SER A 126 2.71 -9.26 -4.79
N ILE A 127 3.09 -8.98 -6.03
CA ILE A 127 2.55 -9.61 -7.24
C ILE A 127 3.68 -10.38 -7.89
N THR A 128 3.51 -11.68 -8.06
CA THR A 128 4.52 -12.59 -8.63
C THR A 128 4.00 -13.23 -9.90
N PHE A 129 4.71 -12.99 -11.00
CA PHE A 129 4.50 -13.64 -12.30
C PHE A 129 5.47 -14.83 -12.40
N ASN A 130 4.94 -16.05 -12.49
CA ASN A 130 5.75 -17.27 -12.58
C ASN A 130 5.79 -17.74 -14.03
N PHE A 131 6.99 -17.88 -14.59
CA PHE A 131 7.20 -18.25 -15.97
C PHE A 131 7.80 -19.66 -16.10
N SER A 132 7.36 -20.39 -17.11
CA SER A 132 8.08 -21.56 -17.60
C SER A 132 9.37 -21.13 -18.31
N PRO A 133 10.33 -22.06 -18.53
CA PRO A 133 11.50 -21.77 -19.36
C PRO A 133 11.09 -21.18 -20.71
N ASN A 134 11.71 -20.06 -21.09
CA ASN A 134 11.35 -19.29 -22.26
C ASN A 134 12.61 -18.69 -22.93
N PRO A 135 12.53 -18.25 -24.19
CA PRO A 135 13.69 -17.73 -24.93
C PRO A 135 14.08 -16.29 -24.57
N TYR A 136 13.33 -15.61 -23.70
CA TYR A 136 13.46 -14.16 -23.47
C TYR A 136 14.34 -13.80 -22.28
N PHE A 137 14.15 -14.48 -21.15
CA PHE A 137 14.89 -14.22 -19.92
C PHE A 137 15.14 -15.52 -19.14
N GLU A 138 16.06 -15.46 -18.17
CA GLU A 138 16.38 -16.59 -17.30
C GLU A 138 15.50 -16.69 -16.06
N ASN A 139 14.86 -15.58 -15.65
CA ASN A 139 14.01 -15.55 -14.47
C ASN A 139 12.86 -16.56 -14.57
N LYS A 140 12.67 -17.35 -13.51
CA LYS A 140 11.45 -18.16 -13.35
C LYS A 140 10.31 -17.37 -12.72
N LYS A 141 10.64 -16.28 -12.02
CA LYS A 141 9.68 -15.44 -11.30
C LYS A 141 10.04 -13.98 -11.48
N LEU A 142 9.06 -13.14 -11.76
CA LEU A 142 9.16 -11.69 -11.71
C LEU A 142 8.22 -11.19 -10.63
N THR A 143 8.76 -10.62 -9.57
CA THR A 143 7.99 -10.13 -8.42
C THR A 143 8.05 -8.62 -8.34
N LYS A 144 6.91 -7.98 -8.09
CA LYS A 144 6.78 -6.57 -7.74
C LYS A 144 6.18 -6.47 -6.34
N THR A 145 6.85 -5.78 -5.43
CA THR A 145 6.43 -5.65 -4.02
C THR A 145 6.14 -4.19 -3.70
N PHE A 146 5.02 -3.95 -3.06
CA PHE A 146 4.57 -2.66 -2.56
C PHE A 146 4.56 -2.73 -1.04
N SER A 147 5.41 -1.96 -0.37
CA SER A 147 5.51 -1.94 1.08
C SER A 147 5.17 -0.57 1.67
N PHE A 148 4.45 -0.54 2.80
CA PHE A 148 3.96 0.68 3.43
C PHE A 148 4.41 0.82 4.90
N PRO A 149 5.73 0.72 5.21
CA PRO A 149 6.20 0.69 6.59
C PRO A 149 6.00 2.03 7.32
N ASN A 150 6.00 3.15 6.59
CA ASN A 150 5.86 4.51 7.12
C ASN A 150 4.93 5.33 6.22
N LEU A 151 3.61 5.07 6.29
CA LEU A 151 2.59 5.86 5.60
C LEU A 151 2.91 7.37 5.71
N PRO A 152 2.88 8.18 4.63
CA PRO A 152 2.18 7.90 3.39
C PRO A 152 2.99 7.32 2.23
N THR A 153 4.30 7.16 2.40
CA THR A 153 5.17 6.80 1.27
C THR A 153 5.23 5.28 1.09
N ALA A 154 4.90 4.82 -0.13
CA ALA A 154 5.10 3.43 -0.53
C ALA A 154 6.55 3.19 -0.95
N ILE A 155 7.13 2.09 -0.50
CA ILE A 155 8.38 1.55 -1.02
C ILE A 155 8.02 0.50 -2.06
N VAL A 156 8.42 0.73 -3.31
CA VAL A 156 8.14 -0.18 -4.42
C VAL A 156 9.44 -0.83 -4.87
N THR A 157 9.51 -2.16 -4.84
CA THR A 157 10.66 -2.93 -5.31
C THR A 157 10.22 -3.93 -6.38
N GLY A 158 11.14 -4.29 -7.27
CA GLY A 158 10.85 -5.21 -8.37
C GLY A 158 12.04 -6.10 -8.69
N THR A 159 11.76 -7.27 -9.25
CA THR A 159 12.78 -8.18 -9.74
C THR A 159 13.46 -7.60 -10.98
N THR A 160 14.80 -7.53 -10.96
CA THR A 160 15.59 -7.23 -12.16
C THR A 160 15.47 -8.39 -13.15
N ILE A 161 15.13 -8.07 -14.40
CA ILE A 161 14.97 -9.07 -15.46
C ILE A 161 16.34 -9.38 -16.07
N ASN A 162 16.71 -10.66 -16.05
CA ASN A 162 17.92 -11.22 -16.64
C ASN A 162 17.62 -11.64 -18.09
N TRP A 163 17.65 -10.65 -18.98
CA TRP A 163 17.42 -10.83 -20.41
C TRP A 163 18.48 -11.72 -21.06
N LYS A 164 18.04 -12.59 -21.98
CA LYS A 164 18.93 -13.39 -22.82
C LYS A 164 19.46 -12.54 -23.98
N GLU A 165 20.65 -12.86 -24.47
CA GLU A 165 21.37 -12.05 -25.47
C GLU A 165 20.52 -11.69 -26.69
N GLY A 166 20.56 -10.42 -27.10
CA GLY A 166 19.87 -9.90 -28.28
C GLY A 166 18.42 -9.47 -28.06
N LEU A 167 17.85 -9.64 -26.85
CA LEU A 167 16.46 -9.29 -26.55
C LEU A 167 16.41 -8.21 -25.47
N VAL A 168 16.12 -6.96 -25.88
CA VAL A 168 15.64 -5.90 -24.97
C VAL A 168 14.14 -5.78 -25.24
N SER A 169 13.31 -6.53 -24.52
CA SER A 169 11.85 -6.48 -24.69
C SER A 169 11.20 -5.50 -23.72
N PHE A 170 10.13 -4.85 -24.20
CA PHE A 170 9.40 -3.77 -23.54
C PHE A 170 8.49 -4.21 -22.37
N LEU A 171 8.59 -5.46 -21.87
CA LEU A 171 8.02 -5.85 -20.56
C LEU A 171 8.49 -4.95 -19.42
N TYR A 172 9.58 -4.19 -19.64
CA TYR A 172 9.96 -3.05 -18.83
C TYR A 172 8.77 -2.14 -18.50
N ALA A 173 7.84 -1.89 -19.44
CA ALA A 173 6.68 -1.04 -19.18
C ALA A 173 5.69 -1.64 -18.17
N MET A 174 5.39 -2.95 -18.22
CA MET A 174 4.39 -3.56 -17.32
C MET A 174 4.93 -3.79 -15.90
N VAL A 175 6.24 -4.07 -15.76
CA VAL A 175 6.88 -4.32 -14.45
C VAL A 175 7.51 -3.05 -13.85
N VAL A 176 7.95 -2.09 -14.67
CA VAL A 176 8.64 -0.88 -14.21
C VAL A 176 7.71 0.34 -14.11
N LYS A 177 6.72 0.53 -14.99
CA LYS A 177 5.79 1.69 -14.92
C LYS A 177 4.56 1.48 -14.02
N ILE A 178 4.79 0.92 -12.84
CA ILE A 178 3.98 1.30 -11.68
C ILE A 178 4.90 2.17 -10.81
N GLU A 179 5.28 3.31 -11.35
CA GLU A 179 5.72 4.44 -10.53
C GLU A 179 4.44 5.21 -10.22
N PRO A 180 4.17 5.57 -8.95
CA PRO A 180 3.14 6.55 -8.68
C PRO A 180 3.59 7.85 -9.32
N ASP A 181 2.84 8.33 -10.31
CA ASP A 181 2.99 9.70 -10.81
C ASP A 181 3.02 10.64 -9.60
N ASN A 182 4.14 11.33 -9.41
CA ASN A 182 4.27 12.44 -8.47
C ASN A 182 4.96 13.60 -9.18
#